data_AF-A0A1S9BXR1-F1
#
_entry.id   AF-A0A1S9BXR1-F1
#
_cell.length_a   1.000
_cell.length_b   1.000
_cell.length_c   1.000
_cell.angle_alpha   90.00
_cell.angle_beta   90.00
_cell.angle_gamma   90.00
#
_symmetry.space_group_name_H-M   'P 1'
#
loop_
_entity.id
_entity.type
_entity.pdbx_description
1 polymer ?
#
loop_
_entity_poly.entity_id
_entity_poly.type
_entity_poly.pdbx_seq_one_letter_code
_entity_poly.pdbx_strand_id
1 'polypeptide(L)' 'MKKSLSLDNKSIDGQNISYCIFGKGDIDLVIEMGLGAVAGEWWHIAEQLSKQFTVLLYERGRNIYKARSPKNIA' A
#
# COMPACT_ATOMS: atom_id res chain seq x y z
N MET A 1 -19.32 -12.08 -9.03
CA MET A 1 -18.85 -10.66 -9.06
C MET A 1 -17.33 -10.67 -9.11
N LYS A 2 -16.71 -10.00 -10.10
CA LYS A 2 -15.26 -9.79 -10.06
C LYS A 2 -14.99 -8.76 -8.97
N LYS A 3 -14.26 -9.16 -7.94
CA LYS A 3 -13.77 -8.24 -6.92
C LYS A 3 -12.62 -7.45 -7.56
N SER A 4 -12.62 -6.12 -7.43
CA SER A 4 -11.54 -5.25 -7.89
C SER A 4 -10.89 -4.54 -6.71
N LEU A 5 -9.56 -4.40 -6.73
CA LEU A 5 -8.85 -3.63 -5.73
C LEU A 5 -9.22 -2.16 -5.86
N SER A 6 -9.66 -1.55 -4.77
CA SER A 6 -9.84 -0.11 -4.65
C SER A 6 -8.84 0.41 -3.63
N LEU A 7 -8.08 1.43 -4.02
CA LEU A 7 -7.09 2.08 -3.17
C LEU A 7 -7.58 3.47 -2.77
N ASP A 8 -7.58 3.73 -1.48
CA ASP A 8 -7.70 5.07 -0.93
C ASP A 8 -6.35 5.78 -1.03
N ASN A 9 -6.36 7.11 -0.93
CA ASN A 9 -5.15 7.93 -1.00
C ASN A 9 -5.09 8.91 0.17
N LYS A 10 -3.91 9.07 0.76
CA LYS A 10 -3.66 10.05 1.83
C LYS A 10 -2.33 10.75 1.61
N SER A 11 -2.33 12.08 1.73
CA SER A 11 -1.09 12.87 1.71
C SER A 11 -0.48 12.91 3.11
N ILE A 12 0.77 12.48 3.25
CA ILE A 12 1.55 12.48 4.49
C ILE A 12 2.93 13.05 4.16
N ASP A 13 3.30 14.15 4.82
CA ASP A 13 4.59 14.84 4.62
C ASP A 13 4.92 15.13 3.13
N GLY A 14 3.91 15.54 2.37
CA GLY A 14 4.03 15.84 0.94
C GLY A 14 4.13 14.61 0.04
N GLN A 15 3.95 13.40 0.58
CA GLN A 15 3.90 12.15 -0.17
C GLN A 15 2.47 11.63 -0.24
N ASN A 16 2.01 11.30 -1.45
CA ASN A 16 0.74 10.61 -1.63
C ASN A 16 0.95 9.12 -1.41
N ILE A 17 0.28 8.58 -0.39
CA ILE A 17 0.29 7.17 -0.02
C ILE A 17 -1.03 6.55 -0.48
N SER A 18 -0.95 5.55 -1.36
CA SER A 18 -2.10 4.75 -1.78
C SER A 18 -2.20 3.53 -0.86
N TYR A 19 -3.39 3.20 -0.36
CA TYR A 19 -3.56 2.11 0.58
C TYR A 19 -4.95 1.44 0.48
N CYS A 20 -5.06 0.24 1.03
CA CYS A 20 -6.32 -0.46 1.23
C CYS A 20 -6.32 -1.13 2.61
N ILE A 21 -7.47 -1.12 3.28
CA ILE A 21 -7.66 -1.82 4.55
C ILE A 21 -8.57 -3.02 4.29
N PHE A 22 -8.13 -4.20 4.69
CA PHE A 22 -8.89 -5.43 4.64
C PHE A 22 -9.29 -5.84 6.06
N GLY A 23 -10.56 -6.18 6.29
CA GLY A 23 -11.07 -6.47 7.63
C GLY A 23 -11.81 -5.28 8.24
N LYS A 24 -12.03 -5.31 9.56
CA LYS A 24 -12.76 -4.29 10.31
C LYS A 24 -12.19 -4.16 11.72
N GLY A 25 -12.04 -2.94 12.20
CA GLY A 25 -11.51 -2.65 13.53
C GLY A 25 -10.14 -1.98 13.46
N ASP A 26 -9.37 -2.08 14.54
CA ASP A 26 -8.01 -1.57 14.62
C ASP A 26 -7.07 -2.37 13.73
N ILE A 27 -6.02 -1.74 13.21
CA ILE A 27 -5.04 -2.41 12.34
C ILE A 27 -4.17 -3.36 13.17
N ASP A 28 -4.25 -4.64 12.86
CA ASP A 28 -3.44 -5.70 13.49
C ASP A 28 -2.13 -5.96 12.72
N LEU A 29 -2.18 -5.81 11.38
CA LEU A 29 -1.08 -6.18 10.49
C LEU A 29 -0.86 -5.12 9.41
N VAL A 30 0.41 -4.78 9.16
CA VAL A 30 0.81 -3.90 8.05
C VAL A 30 1.66 -4.69 7.05
N ILE A 31 1.27 -4.66 5.78
CA ILE A 31 2.07 -5.19 4.68
C ILE A 31 2.82 -4.02 4.03
N GLU A 32 4.10 -3.90 4.36
CA GLU A 32 5.02 -2.99 3.67
C GLU A 32 5.64 -3.70 2.47
N MET A 33 5.51 -3.10 1.30
CA MET A 33 6.04 -3.66 0.06
C MET A 33 7.43 -3.10 -0.27
N GLY A 34 8.25 -3.95 -0.88
CA GLY A 34 9.57 -3.57 -1.40
C GLY A 34 9.49 -2.58 -2.57
N LEU A 35 10.64 -1.99 -2.92
CA LEU A 35 10.73 -1.10 -4.08
C LEU A 35 10.32 -1.82 -5.37
N GLY A 36 9.46 -1.18 -6.16
CA GLY A 36 8.99 -1.70 -7.44
C GLY A 36 7.78 -2.63 -7.35
N ALA A 37 7.39 -3.07 -6.16
CA ALA A 37 6.17 -3.81 -5.93
C ALA A 37 4.94 -2.89 -5.84
N VAL A 38 3.76 -3.43 -6.16
CA VAL A 38 2.47 -2.72 -6.14
C VAL A 38 1.40 -3.50 -5.38
N ALA A 39 0.38 -2.79 -4.88
CA ALA A 39 -0.65 -3.39 -4.03
C ALA A 39 -1.41 -4.53 -4.74
N GLY A 40 -1.52 -4.48 -6.07
CA GLY A 40 -2.13 -5.55 -6.87
C GLY A 40 -1.47 -6.92 -6.72
N GLU A 41 -0.16 -6.97 -6.48
CA GLU A 41 0.59 -8.22 -6.30
C GLU A 41 0.30 -8.88 -4.95
N TRP A 42 -0.03 -8.08 -3.94
CA TRP A 42 -0.20 -8.51 -2.55
C TRP A 42 -1.67 -8.61 -2.12
N TRP A 43 -2.61 -8.12 -2.94
CA TRP A 43 -4.01 -7.99 -2.55
C TRP A 43 -4.65 -9.32 -2.15
N HIS A 44 -4.30 -10.42 -2.82
CA HIS A 44 -4.88 -11.73 -2.56
C HIS A 44 -4.38 -12.28 -1.22
N ILE A 45 -3.12 -12.00 -0.88
CA ILE A 45 -2.51 -12.38 0.40
C ILE A 45 -3.16 -11.56 1.52
N ALA A 46 -3.29 -10.24 1.34
CA ALA A 46 -3.96 -9.36 2.29
C ALA A 46 -5.42 -9.81 2.56
N GLU A 47 -6.15 -10.19 1.52
CA GLU A 47 -7.52 -10.71 1.64
C GLU A 47 -7.59 -12.05 2.39
N GLN A 48 -6.62 -12.95 2.21
CA GLN A 48 -6.60 -14.20 2.98
C GLN A 48 -6.27 -13.96 4.45
N LEU A 49 -5.29 -13.09 4.73
CA LEU A 49 -4.90 -12.71 6.09
C LEU A 49 -6.03 -11.97 6.81
N SER A 50 -6.88 -11.26 6.06
CA SER A 50 -7.99 -10.50 6.64
C SER A 50 -9.12 -11.35 7.24
N LYS A 51 -9.03 -12.68 7.11
CA LYS A 51 -9.93 -13.62 7.80
C LYS A 51 -9.67 -13.66 9.31
N GLN A 52 -8.48 -13.23 9.75
CA GLN A 52 -8.06 -13.28 11.16
C GLN A 52 -7.57 -11.93 11.69
N PHE A 53 -7.10 -11.04 10.80
CA PHE A 53 -6.50 -9.76 11.16
C PHE A 53 -7.18 -8.62 10.39
N THR A 54 -7.12 -7.40 10.90
CA THR A 54 -7.32 -6.21 10.08
C THR A 54 -5.97 -5.82 9.47
N VAL A 55 -5.90 -5.81 8.15
CA VAL A 55 -4.66 -5.67 7.38
C VAL A 55 -4.63 -4.33 6.66
N LEU A 56 -3.59 -3.55 6.88
CA LEU A 56 -3.24 -2.38 6.09
C LEU A 56 -2.22 -2.78 5.01
N LEU A 57 -2.63 -2.67 3.75
CA LEU A 57 -1.75 -2.79 2.58
C LEU A 57 -1.53 -1.40 2.00
N TYR A 58 -0.28 -0.93 1.92
CA TYR A 58 0.00 0.41 1.40
C TYR A 58 1.18 0.41 0.42
N GLU A 59 1.05 1.20 -0.63
CA GLU A 59 2.15 1.49 -1.55
C GLU A 59 3.04 2.57 -0.97
N ARG A 60 4.36 2.33 -0.92
CA ARG A 60 5.29 3.36 -0.50
C ARG A 60 5.17 4.56 -1.44
N GLY A 61 4.86 5.72 -0.85
CA GLY A 61 4.79 6.98 -1.58
C GLY A 61 6.08 7.26 -2.31
N ARG A 62 5.96 7.84 -3.50
CA ARG A 62 7.11 8.40 -4.22
C ARG A 62 7.11 9.90 -3.98
N ASN A 63 8.26 10.46 -3.62
CA ASN A 63 8.44 11.90 -3.61
C ASN A 63 8.55 12.40 -5.07
N ILE A 64 7.39 12.64 -5.71
CA ILE A 64 7.29 13.01 -7.13
C ILE A 64 7.90 14.39 -7.44
N TYR A 65 8.15 15.22 -6.42
CA TYR A 65 8.79 16.53 -6.58
C TYR A 65 10.30 16.46 -6.77
N LYS A 66 10.93 15.30 -6.51
CA LYS A 66 12.36 15.10 -6.73
C LYS A 66 12.56 14.26 -7.98
N ALA A 67 12.89 14.92 -9.09
CA ALA A 67 13.27 14.22 -10.31
C ALA A 67 14.41 13.23 -10.00
N ARG A 68 14.24 11.98 -10.43
CA ARG A 68 15.28 10.96 -10.27
C ARG A 68 16.47 11.37 -11.12
N SER A 69 17.62 11.40 -10.47
CA SER A 69 18.93 11.43 -11.13
C SER A 69 19.72 10.23 -10.62
N PRO A 70 20.80 9.81 -11.30
CA PRO A 70 21.70 8.78 -10.78
C PRO A 70 22.18 9.03 -9.34
N LYS A 71 22.14 10.29 -8.88
CA LYS A 71 22.54 10.70 -7.52
C LYS A 71 21.45 10.46 -6.45
N ASN A 72 20.22 10.11 -6.87
CA ASN A 72 19.02 10.12 -6.01
C ASN A 72 18.19 8.83 -6.14
N ILE A 73 18.75 7.77 -6.72
CA ILE A 73 18.13 6.45 -6.82
C ILE A 73 18.81 5.57 -5.77
N ALA A 74 18.18 5.49 -4.59
CA ALA A 74 18.46 4.50 -3.55
C ALA A 74 17.10 3.96 -3.08
#